data_AF-A0A353X583-F1
#
_entry.id   AF-A0A353X583-F1
#
_cell.length_a   1.000
_cell.length_b   1.000
_cell.length_c   1.000
_cell.angle_alpha   90.00
_cell.angle_beta   90.00
_cell.angle_gamma   90.00
#
_symmetry.space_group_name_H-M   'P 1'
#
loop_
_entity.id
_entity.type
_entity.pdbx_description
1 polymer ?
#
loop_
_entity_poly.entity_id
_entity_poly.type
_entity_poly.pdbx_seq_one_letter_code
_entity_poly.pdbx_strand_id
1 'polypeptide(L)'
;MGEDKPHKKFAAVQDVFLNAVRREKVPLTMFLVNGIKLQGTVTWFDNFCVLLKRDAQVQLVYKHAISTILPQQPIRMQGSEEEE
;
A
#
# COMPACT_ATOMS: atom_id res chain seq x y z
N MET A 1 15.35 32.84 -18.05
CA MET A 1 14.22 31.95 -18.34
C MET A 1 14.80 30.54 -18.46
N GLY A 2 15.06 29.91 -17.32
CA GLY A 2 15.43 28.50 -17.23
C GLY A 2 14.23 27.80 -16.61
N GLU A 3 13.60 26.90 -17.35
CA GLU A 3 12.50 26.10 -16.84
C GLU A 3 13.06 25.13 -15.79
N ASP A 4 12.69 25.33 -14.53
CA ASP A 4 12.84 24.33 -13.48
C ASP A 4 12.01 23.11 -13.90
N LYS A 5 12.67 22.10 -14.48
CA LYS A 5 12.06 20.79 -14.69
C LYS A 5 11.69 20.24 -13.30
N PRO A 6 10.43 19.86 -13.05
CA PRO A 6 10.05 19.32 -11.75
C PRO A 6 10.85 18.04 -11.51
N HIS A 7 11.60 17.99 -10.41
CA HIS A 7 12.24 16.76 -9.96
C HIS A 7 11.15 15.68 -9.82
N LYS A 8 11.20 14.67 -10.68
CA LYS A 8 10.32 13.49 -10.68
C LYS A 8 10.47 12.85 -9.30
N LYS A 9 9.54 13.15 -8.38
CA LYS A 9 9.56 12.59 -7.03
C LYS A 9 9.41 11.08 -7.18
N PHE A 10 10.49 10.34 -6.94
CA PHE A 10 10.38 8.89 -6.74
C PHE A 10 9.35 8.67 -5.63
N ALA A 11 8.19 8.13 -6.01
CA ALA A 11 7.17 7.79 -5.03
C ALA A 11 7.78 6.79 -4.05
N ALA A 12 7.60 7.03 -2.75
CA ALA A 12 8.16 6.16 -1.73
C ALA A 12 7.68 4.72 -1.95
N VAL A 13 8.54 3.73 -1.72
CA VAL A 13 8.23 2.30 -1.91
C VAL A 13 6.92 1.90 -1.22
N GLN A 14 6.67 2.47 -0.03
CA GLN A 14 5.42 2.27 0.70
C GLN A 14 4.19 2.73 -0.09
N ASP A 15 4.23 3.93 -0.66
CA ASP A 15 3.10 4.49 -1.40
C ASP A 15 2.88 3.74 -2.72
N VAL A 16 3.96 3.36 -3.41
CA VAL A 16 3.89 2.53 -4.63
C VAL A 16 3.23 1.18 -4.32
N PHE A 17 3.70 0.51 -3.26
CA PHE A 17 3.16 -0.78 -2.81
C PHE A 17 1.69 -0.67 -2.41
N LEU A 18 1.35 0.27 -1.53
CA LEU A 18 -0.01 0.43 -1.00
C LEU A 18 -0.99 0.87 -2.11
N ASN A 19 -0.54 1.66 -3.07
CA ASN A 19 -1.34 1.99 -4.25
C ASN A 19 -1.57 0.79 -5.16
N ALA A 20 -0.54 -0.02 -5.42
CA ALA A 20 -0.66 -1.22 -6.24
C ALA A 20 -1.71 -2.19 -5.65
N VAL A 21 -1.58 -2.56 -4.38
CA VAL A 21 -2.52 -3.49 -3.72
C VAL A 21 -3.94 -2.92 -3.63
N ARG A 22 -4.10 -1.61 -3.44
CA ARG A 22 -5.41 -0.93 -3.41
C ARG A 22 -6.08 -0.95 -4.79
N ARG A 23 -5.36 -0.52 -5.83
CA ARG A 23 -5.88 -0.40 -7.20
C ARG A 23 -6.32 -1.75 -7.74
N GLU A 24 -5.50 -2.78 -7.54
CA GLU A 24 -5.76 -4.14 -8.00
C GLU A 24 -6.66 -4.94 -7.04
N LYS A 25 -7.10 -4.32 -5.93
CA LYS A 25 -7.95 -4.93 -4.89
C LYS A 25 -7.40 -6.29 -4.43
N VAL A 26 -6.08 -6.37 -4.27
CA VAL A 26 -5.36 -7.61 -3.97
C VAL A 26 -5.73 -8.08 -2.56
N PRO A 27 -6.29 -9.29 -2.41
CA PRO A 27 -6.43 -9.89 -1.09
C PRO A 27 -5.06 -10.04 -0.43
N LEU A 28 -4.95 -9.64 0.83
CA LEU A 28 -3.70 -9.67 1.56
C LEU A 28 -3.89 -10.10 3.02
N THR A 29 -2.77 -10.47 3.64
CA THR A 29 -2.68 -10.69 5.08
C THR A 29 -1.78 -9.61 5.69
N MET A 30 -2.31 -8.87 6.67
CA MET A 30 -1.56 -7.95 7.50
C MET A 30 -1.23 -8.63 8.82
N PHE A 31 0.06 -8.68 9.14
CA PHE A 31 0.56 -9.15 10.41
C PHE A 31 0.76 -7.94 11.31
N LEU A 32 0.23 -8.01 12.53
CA LEU A 32 0.44 -7.00 13.55
C LEU A 32 1.66 -7.35 14.41
N VAL A 33 2.27 -6.34 15.02
CA VAL A 33 3.44 -6.50 15.91
C VAL A 33 3.15 -7.39 17.13
N ASN A 34 1.88 -7.52 17.53
CA ASN A 34 1.45 -8.41 18.61
C ASN A 34 1.15 -9.86 18.14
N GLY A 35 1.37 -10.18 16.86
CA GLY A 35 1.16 -11.50 16.29
C GLY A 35 -0.25 -11.77 15.74
N ILE A 36 -1.21 -10.85 15.91
CA ILE A 36 -2.54 -10.98 15.29
C ILE A 36 -2.40 -10.85 13.76
N LYS A 37 -3.16 -11.67 13.03
CA LYS A 37 -3.31 -11.56 11.57
C LYS A 37 -4.67 -10.99 11.19
N LEU A 38 -4.66 -9.97 10.34
CA LEU A 38 -5.84 -9.41 9.69
C LEU A 38 -5.82 -9.80 8.22
N GLN A 39 -6.97 -10.12 7.66
CA GLN A 39 -7.10 -10.45 6.24
C GLN A 39 -8.13 -9.53 5.59
N GLY A 40 -7.90 -9.16 4.35
CA GLY A 40 -8.80 -8.28 3.62
C GLY A 40 -8.13 -7.63 2.42
N THR A 41 -8.75 -6.56 1.91
CA THR A 41 -8.22 -5.73 0.83
C THR A 41 -8.05 -4.29 1.31
N VAL A 42 -6.98 -3.63 0.85
CA VAL A 42 -6.75 -2.21 1.16
C VAL A 42 -7.70 -1.37 0.32
N THR A 43 -8.46 -0.51 0.97
CA THR A 43 -9.40 0.42 0.29
C THR A 43 -8.88 1.85 0.27
N TRP A 44 -8.13 2.25 1.29
CA TRP A 44 -7.49 3.55 1.41
C TRP A 44 -6.29 3.43 2.36
N PHE A 45 -5.33 4.34 2.25
CA PHE A 45 -4.30 4.61 3.25
C PHE A 45 -3.91 6.10 3.26
N ASP A 46 -3.41 6.58 4.39
CA ASP A 46 -2.75 7.87 4.52
C ASP A 46 -1.32 7.66 5.06
N ASN A 47 -0.71 8.70 5.63
CA ASN A 47 0.64 8.62 6.20
C ASN A 47 0.74 7.66 7.39
N PHE A 48 -0.32 7.47 8.18
CA PHE A 48 -0.30 6.78 9.47
C PHE A 48 -1.22 5.56 9.55
N CYS A 49 -2.20 5.44 8.66
CA CYS A 49 -3.29 4.49 8.74
C CYS A 49 -3.57 3.80 7.41
N VAL A 50 -4.18 2.61 7.48
CA VAL A 50 -4.66 1.82 6.35
C VAL A 50 -6.10 1.38 6.64
N LEU A 51 -7.03 1.59 5.69
CA LEU A 51 -8.37 1.04 5.73
C LEU A 51 -8.37 -0.34 5.08
N LEU A 52 -8.60 -1.37 5.90
CA LEU A 52 -8.68 -2.76 5.49
C LEU A 52 -10.15 -3.19 5.46
N LYS A 53 -10.62 -3.70 4.32
CA LYS A 53 -11.98 -4.21 4.15
C LYS A 53 -11.99 -5.73 4.13
N ARG A 54 -12.91 -6.34 4.87
CA ARG A 54 -13.27 -7.77 4.78
C ARG A 54 -14.78 -7.89 4.82
N ASP A 55 -15.37 -8.49 3.79
CA ASP A 55 -16.82 -8.59 3.60
C ASP A 55 -17.51 -7.21 3.65
N ALA A 56 -18.47 -7.02 4.55
CA ALA A 56 -19.16 -5.75 4.79
C ALA A 56 -18.46 -4.84 5.81
N GLN A 57 -17.37 -5.31 6.44
CA GLN A 57 -16.69 -4.57 7.50
C GLN A 57 -15.46 -3.83 6.97
N VAL A 58 -15.26 -2.61 7.46
CA VAL A 58 -14.08 -1.79 7.21
C VAL A 58 -13.46 -1.46 8.57
N GLN A 59 -12.16 -1.69 8.70
CA GLN A 59 -11.39 -1.38 9.91
C GLN A 59 -10.24 -0.45 9.57
N LEU A 60 -10.00 0.54 10.45
CA LEU A 60 -8.84 1.41 10.42
C LEU A 60 -7.70 0.74 11.17
N VAL A 61 -6.56 0.54 10.50
CA VAL A 61 -5.37 -0.07 11.10
C VAL A 61 -4.25 0.97 11.12
N TYR A 62 -3.71 1.24 12.29
CA TYR A 62 -2.54 2.11 12.43
C TYR A 62 -1.26 1.41 11.98
N LYS A 63 -0.44 2.10 11.18
CA LYS A 63 0.80 1.56 10.62
C LYS A 63 1.82 1.15 11.69
N HIS A 64 1.87 1.84 12.84
CA HIS A 64 2.77 1.46 13.94
C HIS A 64 2.45 0.08 14.53
N ALA A 65 1.23 -0.41 14.34
CA ALA A 65 0.82 -1.73 14.82
C ALA A 65 1.08 -2.83 13.78
N ILE A 66 1.43 -2.48 12.53
CA ILE A 66 1.65 -3.43 11.42
C ILE A 66 3.13 -3.82 11.41
N SER A 67 3.41 -5.12 11.44
CA SER A 67 4.76 -5.65 11.24
C SER A 67 5.03 -5.99 9.78
N THR A 68 4.07 -6.57 9.06
CA THR A 68 4.27 -7.04 7.68
C THR A 68 2.96 -7.07 6.90
N ILE A 69 3.02 -6.78 5.59
CA ILE A 69 1.90 -6.90 4.65
C ILE A 69 2.27 -7.92 3.57
N LEU A 70 1.50 -9.00 3.47
CA LEU A 70 1.73 -10.09 2.53
C LEU A 70 0.56 -10.18 1.53
N PRO A 71 0.74 -9.77 0.26
CA PRO A 71 -0.28 -9.97 -0.77
C PRO A 71 -0.41 -11.47 -1.11
N GLN A 72 -1.62 -11.94 -1.39
CA GLN A 72 -1.87 -13.35 -1.73
C GLN A 72 -1.47 -13.71 -3.16
N GLN A 73 -1.16 -12.72 -3.99
CA GLN A 73 -0.68 -12.89 -5.35
C GLN A 73 0.47 -11.92 -5.61
N PRO A 74 1.38 -12.23 -6.56
CA PRO A 74 2.42 -11.31 -6.97
C PRO A 74 1.82 -9.97 -7.41
N ILE A 75 2.42 -8.89 -6.95
CA ILE A 75 2.02 -7.54 -7.34
C ILE A 75 3.05 -6.95 -8.29
N ARG A 76 2.58 -6.30 -9.35
CA ARG A 76 3.44 -5.52 -10.24
C ARG A 76 3.58 -4.13 -9.65
N MET A 77 4.67 -3.90 -8.94
CA MET A 77 5.05 -2.55 -8.54
C MET A 77 5.54 -1.85 -9.81
N GLN A 78 4.68 -1.03 -10.43
CA GLN A 78 5.14 -0.09 -11.44
C GLN A 78 6.02 0.95 -10.73
N GLY A 79 7.29 0.60 -10.55
CA GLY A 79 8.35 1.58 -10.55
C GLY A 79 8.33 2.27 -11.91
N SER A 80 8.75 3.51 -11.96
CA SER A 80 8.95 4.31 -13.17
C SER A 80 9.94 3.63 -14.13
N GLU A 81 9.52 2.57 -14.82
CA GLU A 81 10.18 1.90 -15.93
C GLU A 81 9.29 2.03 -17.18
N GLU A 82 8.99 3.27 -17.53
CA GLU A 82 8.55 3.67 -18.87
C GLU A 82 9.28 4.99 -19.17
N GLU A 83 10.50 4.86 -19.70
CA GLU A 83 11.28 5.86 -20.44
C GLU A 83 12.58 5.15 -20.88
N GLU A 84 12.48 4.25 -21.86
CA GLU A 84 13.53 4.08 -22.88
C GLU A 84 13.21 5.02 -24.04
#